data_AF-A0A9X3WTX1-F1
#
_entry.id   AF-A0A9X3WTX1-F1
#
_cell.length_a   1.000
_cell.length_b   1.000
_cell.length_c   1.000
_cell.angle_alpha   90.00
_cell.angle_beta   90.00
_cell.angle_gamma   90.00
#
_symmetry.space_group_name_H-M   'P 1'
#
loop_
_entity.id
_entity.type
_entity.pdbx_description
1 polymer ?
#
loop_
_entity_poly.entity_id
_entity_poly.type
_entity_poly.pdbx_seq_one_letter_code
_entity_poly.pdbx_strand_id
1 'polypeptide(L)' 'MTTLTKKEIQKIEEYYYWVGYKSWVPFPEELSKKLLEVYGEEPVPYSWTEQDIYEGSRKIIFDYFN' A
#
# COMPACT_ATOMS: atom_id res chain seq x y z
N MET A 1 -8.37 7.06 -12.62
CA MET A 1 -8.64 7.20 -11.18
C MET A 1 -8.11 5.95 -10.55
N THR A 2 -6.98 6.08 -9.87
CA THR A 2 -6.32 4.97 -9.19
C THR A 2 -6.31 5.34 -7.72
N THR A 3 -6.96 4.52 -6.90
CA THR A 3 -6.90 4.60 -5.44
C THR A 3 -6.61 3.21 -4.90
N LEU A 4 -6.04 3.14 -3.71
CA LEU A 4 -5.65 1.88 -3.10
C LEU A 4 -6.88 1.19 -2.50
N THR A 5 -7.37 0.11 -3.12
CA THR A 5 -8.42 -0.71 -2.53
C THR A 5 -7.83 -1.85 -1.68
N LYS A 6 -8.67 -2.51 -0.88
CA LYS A 6 -8.31 -3.76 -0.19
C LYS A 6 -7.80 -4.84 -1.14
N LYS A 7 -8.22 -4.82 -2.42
CA LYS A 7 -7.75 -5.75 -3.45
C LYS A 7 -6.37 -5.37 -3.99
N GLU A 8 -6.01 -4.09 -4.02
CA GLU A 8 -4.62 -3.67 -4.26
C GLU A 8 -3.71 -4.08 -3.10
N ILE A 9 -4.14 -3.91 -1.84
CA ILE A 9 -3.36 -4.35 -0.67
C ILE A 9 -3.05 -5.85 -0.77
N GLN A 10 -4.02 -6.68 -1.12
CA GLN A 10 -3.81 -8.12 -1.34
C GLN A 10 -2.78 -8.42 -2.45
N LYS A 11 -2.79 -7.69 -3.58
CA LYS A 11 -1.74 -7.82 -4.62
C LYS A 11 -0.35 -7.42 -4.09
N ILE A 12 -0.29 -6.41 -3.23
CA ILE A 12 0.95 -5.91 -2.64
C ILE A 12 1.49 -6.94 -1.62
N GLU A 13 0.62 -7.52 -0.79
CA GLU A 13 0.94 -8.66 0.09
C GLU A 13 1.46 -9.88 -0.70
N GLU A 14 0.78 -10.27 -1.78
CA GLU A 14 1.25 -11.32 -2.69
C GLU A 14 2.64 -11.00 -3.26
N TYR A 15 2.87 -9.77 -3.73
CA TYR A 15 4.17 -9.32 -4.22
C TYR A 15 5.27 -9.45 -3.15
N TYR A 16 5.05 -8.91 -1.95
CA TYR A 16 6.05 -8.97 -0.87
C TYR A 16 6.33 -10.40 -0.40
N TYR A 17 5.31 -11.28 -0.38
CA TYR A 17 5.49 -12.70 -0.13
C TYR A 17 6.37 -13.39 -1.20
N TRP A 18 6.15 -13.09 -2.47
CA TRP A 18 6.92 -13.67 -3.59
C TRP A 18 8.36 -13.12 -3.69
N VAL A 19 8.59 -11.83 -3.42
CA VAL A 19 9.96 -11.26 -3.39
C VAL A 19 10.74 -11.58 -2.10
N GLY A 20 10.14 -12.30 -1.15
CA GLY A 20 10.85 -12.93 -0.02
C GLY A 20 10.57 -12.33 1.36
N TYR A 21 9.83 -11.23 1.46
CA TYR A 21 9.44 -10.58 2.72
C TYR A 21 8.28 -11.32 3.42
N LYS A 22 8.42 -12.64 3.56
CA LYS A 22 7.35 -13.53 4.05
C LYS A 22 6.93 -13.30 5.50
N SER A 23 7.78 -12.65 6.30
CA SER A 23 7.48 -12.24 7.67
C SER A 23 6.67 -10.94 7.76
N TRP A 24 6.54 -10.20 6.66
CA TRP A 24 5.71 -8.98 6.60
C TRP A 24 4.24 -9.31 6.30
N VAL A 25 3.95 -10.51 5.80
CA VAL A 25 2.66 -10.90 5.21
C VAL A 25 1.98 -11.98 6.08
N PRO A 26 0.68 -11.84 6.43
CA PRO A 26 -0.23 -10.75 6.07
C PRO A 26 0.13 -9.43 6.76
N PHE A 27 -0.20 -8.31 6.11
CA PHE A 27 0.01 -6.98 6.66
C PHE A 27 -0.85 -6.77 7.92
N PRO A 28 -0.29 -6.23 9.02
CA PRO A 28 -1.07 -5.85 10.19
C PRO A 28 -2.23 -4.90 9.86
N GLU A 29 -3.28 -4.91 10.68
CA GLU A 29 -4.54 -4.21 10.39
C GLU A 29 -4.33 -2.68 10.39
N GLU A 30 -3.47 -2.17 11.25
CA GLU A 30 -3.06 -0.76 11.30
C GLU A 30 -2.19 -0.33 10.12
N LEU A 31 -1.32 -1.20 9.59
CA LEU A 31 -0.61 -0.93 8.33
C LEU A 31 -1.60 -0.86 7.16
N SER A 32 -2.51 -1.83 7.08
CA SER A 32 -3.56 -1.86 6.07
C SER A 32 -4.50 -0.64 6.16
N LYS A 33 -4.87 -0.21 7.38
CA LYS A 33 -5.65 1.02 7.61
C LYS A 33 -4.89 2.27 7.16
N LYS A 34 -3.63 2.45 7.60
CA LYS A 34 -2.78 3.59 7.22
C LYS A 34 -2.60 3.71 5.71
N LEU A 35 -2.48 2.58 5.00
CA LEU A 35 -2.41 2.53 3.54
C LEU A 35 -3.72 2.99 2.87
N LEU A 36 -4.88 2.58 3.39
CA LEU A 36 -6.19 3.05 2.91
C LEU A 36 -6.47 4.52 3.27
N GLU A 37 -6.00 4.99 4.43
CA GLU A 37 -6.18 6.38 4.88
C GLU A 37 -5.44 7.38 4.00
N VAL A 38 -4.25 7.03 3.49
CA VAL A 38 -3.45 7.92 2.63
C VAL A 38 -3.82 7.80 1.15
N TYR A 39 -4.13 6.60 0.66
CA TYR A 39 -4.28 6.33 -0.78
C TYR A 39 -5.65 5.76 -1.21
N GLY A 40 -6.55 5.42 -0.28
CA GLY A 40 -7.87 4.86 -0.58
C GLY A 40 -8.88 5.89 -1.12
N GLU A 41 -8.68 7.17 -0.81
CA GLU A 41 -9.41 8.30 -1.38
C GLU A 41 -8.51 9.12 -2.32
N GLU A 42 -9.12 9.73 -3.34
CA GLU A 42 -8.41 10.54 -4.36
C GLU A 42 -8.37 12.02 -3.91
N PRO A 43 -7.19 12.68 -3.90
CA PRO A 43 -7.10 14.08 -3.55
C PRO A 43 -7.82 14.97 -4.57
N VAL A 44 -8.18 16.18 -4.13
CA VAL A 44 -8.83 17.18 -4.98
C VAL A 44 -8.08 18.51 -4.79
N PRO A 45 -7.66 19.21 -5.86
CA PRO A 45 -7.94 18.96 -7.28
C PRO A 45 -6.97 18.01 -8.01
N TYR A 46 -6.08 17.31 -7.30
CA TYR A 46 -4.99 16.51 -7.90
C TYR A 46 -5.23 15.00 -7.75
N SER A 47 -5.35 14.27 -8.87
CA SER A 47 -5.42 12.80 -8.89
C SER A 47 -4.09 12.15 -8.51
N TRP A 48 -4.13 11.03 -7.78
CA TRP A 48 -2.97 10.13 -7.64
C TRP A 48 -2.62 9.48 -8.99
N THR A 49 -1.33 9.34 -9.29
CA THR A 49 -0.84 8.42 -10.33
C THR A 49 -0.59 7.03 -9.75
N GLU A 50 -0.47 6.02 -10.62
CA GLU A 50 -0.07 4.66 -10.20
C GLU A 50 1.32 4.65 -9.56
N GLN A 51 2.21 5.56 -9.97
CA GLN A 51 3.56 5.70 -9.42
C GLN A 51 3.55 6.32 -8.02
N ASP A 52 2.71 7.33 -7.76
CA ASP A 52 2.58 7.93 -6.42
C ASP A 52 2.10 6.90 -5.39
N ILE A 53 1.11 6.09 -5.77
CA ILE A 53 0.60 5.01 -4.91
C ILE A 53 1.65 3.90 -4.75
N TYR A 54 2.37 3.52 -5.81
CA TYR A 54 3.41 2.48 -5.71
C TYR A 54 4.56 2.89 -4.79
N GLU A 55 5.23 4.02 -5.06
CA GLU A 55 6.38 4.48 -4.25
C GLU A 55 5.94 4.93 -2.85
N GLY A 56 4.77 5.56 -2.74
CA GLY A 56 4.19 6.01 -1.48
C GLY A 56 3.80 4.87 -0.54
N SER A 57 3.06 3.88 -1.05
CA SER A 57 2.72 2.68 -0.26
C SER A 57 3.97 1.88 0.10
N ARG A 58 4.89 1.70 -0.86
CA ARG A 58 6.20 1.07 -0.62
C ARG A 58 6.94 1.75 0.53
N LYS A 59 7.05 3.07 0.53
CA LYS A 59 7.69 3.80 1.62
C LYS A 59 6.99 3.55 2.96
N ILE A 60 5.65 3.64 3.02
CA ILE A 60 4.88 3.39 4.25
C ILE A 60 5.12 1.97 4.80
N ILE A 61 5.26 0.97 3.93
CA ILE A 61 5.52 -0.44 4.30
C ILE A 61 6.95 -0.61 4.83
N PHE A 62 7.96 -0.07 4.14
CA PHE A 62 9.35 -0.12 4.63
C PHE A 62 9.52 0.68 5.93
N ASP A 63 8.89 1.84 6.07
CA ASP A 63 8.90 2.66 7.30
C ASP A 63 8.14 2.00 8.47
N TYR A 64 7.41 0.89 8.24
CA TYR A 64 6.70 0.13 9.28
C TYR A 64 7.48 -1.12 9.74
N PHE A 65 8.31 -1.71 8.88
CA PHE A 65 9.03 -2.97 9.15
C PHE A 65 10.55 -2.84 9.37
N ASN A 66 11.08 -1.61 9.38
CA ASN A 66 12.46 -1.27 9.78
C ASN A 66 12.55 -0.93 11.29
#